data_AF-G1VK97-F1
#
_entry.id   AF-G1VK97-F1
#
_cell.length_a   1.000
_cell.length_b   1.000
_cell.length_c   1.000
_cell.angle_alpha   90.00
_cell.angle_beta   90.00
_cell.angle_gamma   90.00
#
_symmetry.space_group_name_H-M   'P 1'
#
loop_
_entity.id
_entity.type
_entity.pdbx_description
1 polymer ?
#
loop_
_entity_poly.entity_id
_entity_poly.type
_entity_poly.pdbx_seq_one_letter_code
_entity_poly.pdbx_strand_id
1 'polypeptide(L)'
;MKVRFYDSVQDVKLRFAVIAVWCRSGWLFVRHRERDTWELPGGHREAGESIDACAQRELLEETGIADARMKRICVYSVEGKTRVNETGEESFGMLYQAEASSFKELPQSEIAEVRCMTALPEALTYPAIQPLLFHMAIKSCLRYELFDGCNPDDSRAVLKQLPEWFGLPDALEEYVQKSREMKTVGCYFKNYMVGFLSLKKTSPKAMEVYVMGILPQLHRMGIGTRLMRMAEQEVEKAAMQYLQVKTLSPKVQDPDYLKTYAFYERMGFCPLEVLPLWDEWNPCQLMVKYIAMKQQPALCKP
;
A
#
# COMPACT_ATOMS: atom_id res chain seq x y z
N MET A 1 -13.03 18.44 8.02
CA MET A 1 -11.57 18.33 7.95
C MET A 1 -11.18 17.89 6.56
N LYS A 2 -10.23 18.56 5.92
CA LYS A 2 -9.74 18.20 4.59
C LYS A 2 -8.22 18.15 4.60
N VAL A 3 -7.65 17.08 4.07
CA VAL A 3 -6.19 16.87 3.98
C VAL A 3 -5.79 16.82 2.51
N ARG A 4 -4.71 17.51 2.16
CA ARG A 4 -4.16 17.53 0.80
C ARG A 4 -2.66 17.30 0.85
N PHE A 5 -2.10 16.81 -0.25
CA PHE A 5 -0.68 16.50 -0.39
C PHE A 5 -0.10 17.26 -1.56
N TYR A 6 1.14 17.74 -1.41
CA TYR A 6 1.85 18.56 -2.37
C TYR A 6 3.32 18.14 -2.45
N ASP A 7 3.95 18.36 -3.60
CA ASP A 7 5.38 18.06 -3.79
C ASP A 7 6.26 19.04 -2.99
N SER A 8 5.90 20.33 -2.96
CA SER A 8 6.64 21.35 -2.23
C SER A 8 5.80 22.59 -1.92
N VAL A 9 6.22 23.31 -0.89
CA VAL A 9 5.80 24.69 -0.56
C VAL A 9 7.00 25.45 -0.02
N GLN A 10 6.90 26.78 0.10
CA GLN A 10 7.94 27.58 0.77
C GLN A 10 8.11 27.13 2.22
N ASP A 11 9.35 26.96 2.67
CA ASP A 11 9.69 26.47 4.02
C ASP A 11 8.97 27.24 5.13
N VAL A 12 8.90 28.57 5.00
CA VAL A 12 8.23 29.47 5.97
C VAL A 12 6.73 29.16 6.18
N LYS A 13 6.08 28.46 5.25
CA LYS A 13 4.68 28.04 5.40
C LYS A 13 4.52 26.77 6.23
N LEU A 14 5.58 25.98 6.39
CA LEU A 14 5.55 24.72 7.13
C LEU A 14 5.58 25.00 8.62
N ARG A 15 4.51 24.59 9.29
CA ARG A 15 4.30 24.77 10.74
C ARG A 15 4.47 23.48 11.54
N PHE A 16 4.42 22.32 10.87
CA PHE A 16 4.43 21.01 11.52
C PHE A 16 5.42 20.06 10.86
N ALA A 17 6.12 19.26 11.65
CA ALA A 17 6.87 18.11 11.17
C ALA A 17 6.24 16.82 11.71
N VAL A 18 6.03 15.82 10.85
CA VAL A 18 5.57 14.49 11.25
C VAL A 18 6.52 13.46 10.68
N ILE A 19 6.93 12.48 11.48
CA ILE A 19 7.97 11.52 11.14
C ILE A 19 7.43 10.09 11.23
N ALA A 20 7.32 9.42 10.09
CA ALA A 20 7.06 7.99 10.06
C ALA A 20 8.38 7.21 10.21
N VAL A 21 8.59 6.62 11.39
CA VAL A 21 9.83 5.91 11.72
C VAL A 21 9.62 4.41 11.62
N TRP A 22 10.39 3.72 10.78
CA TRP A 22 10.50 2.27 10.83
C TRP A 22 11.60 1.85 11.81
N CYS A 23 11.24 1.10 12.84
CA CYS A 23 12.18 0.60 13.84
C CYS A 23 12.01 -0.90 14.05
N ARG A 24 13.10 -1.67 13.87
CA ARG A 24 13.12 -3.14 13.95
C ARG A 24 12.12 -3.77 12.95
N SER A 25 10.96 -4.19 13.43
CA SER A 25 9.93 -4.94 12.70
C SER A 25 8.62 -4.18 12.53
N GLY A 26 8.55 -2.89 12.86
CA GLY A 26 7.33 -2.10 12.75
C GLY A 26 7.55 -0.59 12.75
N TRP A 27 6.46 0.15 12.76
CA TRP A 27 6.42 1.61 12.80
C TRP A 27 6.33 2.13 14.23
N LEU A 28 7.03 3.22 14.54
CA LEU A 28 6.92 3.87 15.84
C LEU A 28 5.68 4.75 15.92
N PHE A 29 4.96 4.59 17.03
CA PHE A 29 3.91 5.47 17.47
C PHE A 29 4.22 5.94 18.89
N VAL A 30 3.81 7.16 19.18
CA VAL A 30 3.97 7.79 20.49
C VAL A 30 2.60 8.07 21.09
N ARG A 31 2.53 8.06 22.42
CA ARG A 31 1.33 8.44 23.17
C ARG A 31 1.69 9.47 24.23
N HIS A 32 1.05 10.62 24.15
CA HIS A 32 1.21 11.72 25.11
C HIS A 32 0.68 11.35 26.50
N ARG A 33 1.27 11.89 27.58
CA ARG A 33 0.81 11.67 28.98
C ARG A 33 -0.62 12.11 29.25
N GLU A 34 -1.09 13.09 28.49
CA GLU A 34 -2.42 13.68 28.62
C GLU A 34 -3.46 13.02 27.69
N ARG A 35 -3.08 11.94 26.99
CA ARG A 35 -3.93 11.30 25.97
C ARG A 35 -3.85 9.79 26.07
N ASP A 36 -4.96 9.15 25.71
CA ASP A 36 -5.04 7.69 25.50
C ASP A 36 -5.06 7.34 24.00
N THR A 37 -4.53 8.23 23.17
CA THR A 37 -4.50 8.11 21.70
C THR A 37 -3.07 8.17 21.18
N TRP A 38 -2.83 7.46 20.09
CA TRP A 38 -1.52 7.30 19.46
C TRP A 38 -1.35 8.21 18.25
N GLU A 39 -0.12 8.62 18.00
CA GLU A 39 0.25 9.38 16.81
C GLU A 39 1.62 8.99 16.28
N LEU A 40 1.85 9.30 15.00
CA LEU A 40 3.22 9.36 14.49
C LEU A 40 3.98 10.47 15.24
N PRO A 41 5.27 10.26 15.55
CA PRO A 41 6.10 11.29 16.15
C PRO A 41 6.06 12.61 15.36
N GLY A 42 6.07 13.73 16.06
CA GLY A 42 6.10 15.04 15.43
C GLY A 42 5.41 16.14 16.22
N GLY A 43 5.73 17.39 15.87
CA GLY A 43 5.22 18.55 16.57
C GLY A 43 5.31 19.84 15.76
N HIS A 44 5.29 20.95 16.49
CA HIS A 44 5.25 22.29 15.90
C HIS A 44 6.65 22.81 15.66
N ARG A 45 6.79 23.57 14.58
CA ARG A 45 7.99 24.36 14.33
C ARG A 45 8.09 25.52 15.33
N GLU A 46 9.23 25.64 15.98
CA GLU A 46 9.59 26.74 16.86
C GLU A 46 10.13 27.97 16.10
N ALA A 47 10.22 29.09 16.80
CA ALA A 47 10.71 30.33 16.21
C ALA A 47 12.21 30.23 15.86
N GLY A 48 12.54 30.48 14.59
CA GLY A 48 13.92 30.55 14.11
C GLY A 48 14.54 29.22 13.68
N GLU A 49 13.89 28.08 13.89
CA GLU A 49 14.37 26.78 13.39
C GLU A 49 13.90 26.51 11.96
N SER A 50 14.58 25.62 11.23
CA SER A 50 14.11 25.09 9.95
C SER A 50 13.12 23.94 10.18
N ILE A 51 12.34 23.57 9.16
CA ILE A 51 11.43 22.42 9.29
C ILE A 51 12.18 21.08 9.49
N ASP A 52 13.40 20.96 8.96
CA ASP A 52 14.24 19.77 9.18
C ASP A 52 14.78 19.73 10.61
N ALA A 53 15.15 20.89 11.17
CA ALA A 53 15.59 20.99 12.57
C ALA A 53 14.43 20.66 13.52
N CYS A 54 13.23 21.18 13.25
CA CYS A 54 12.00 20.79 13.95
C CYS A 54 11.82 19.26 13.93
N ALA A 55 11.89 18.63 12.76
CA ALA A 55 11.73 17.18 12.66
C ALA A 55 12.78 16.39 13.47
N GLN A 56 14.03 16.87 13.51
CA GLN A 56 15.11 16.23 14.29
C GLN A 56 14.88 16.37 15.79
N ARG A 57 14.50 17.58 16.23
CA ARG A 57 14.20 17.90 17.62
C ARG A 57 13.03 17.06 18.13
N GLU A 58 11.90 17.09 17.43
CA GLU A 58 10.69 16.33 17.79
C GLU A 58 10.98 14.82 17.85
N LEU A 59 11.70 14.28 16.86
CA LEU A 59 12.08 12.88 16.85
C LEU A 59 12.93 12.51 18.07
N LEU A 60 13.89 13.37 18.45
CA LEU A 60 14.72 13.16 19.62
C LEU A 60 13.89 13.25 20.92
N GLU A 61 13.11 14.32 21.10
CA GLU A 61 12.36 14.60 22.33
C GLU A 61 11.29 13.54 22.63
N GLU A 62 10.62 13.03 21.60
CA GLU A 62 9.54 12.06 21.75
C GLU A 62 10.01 10.60 21.77
N THR A 63 11.13 10.28 21.10
CA THR A 63 11.54 8.87 20.89
C THR A 63 12.97 8.54 21.33
N GLY A 64 13.77 9.55 21.69
CA GLY A 64 15.18 9.38 22.04
C GLY A 64 16.11 9.06 20.86
N ILE A 65 15.66 9.25 19.62
CA ILE A 65 16.43 8.97 18.41
C ILE A 65 17.15 10.25 17.94
N ALA A 66 18.48 10.31 18.08
CA ALA A 66 19.28 11.50 17.75
C ALA A 66 19.80 11.54 16.30
N ASP A 67 20.20 10.38 15.73
CA ASP A 67 20.99 10.33 14.49
C ASP A 67 20.30 9.58 13.35
N ALA A 68 18.97 9.63 13.27
CA ALA A 68 18.26 8.99 12.17
C ALA A 68 18.35 9.81 10.89
N ARG A 69 18.78 9.17 9.80
CA ARG A 69 18.69 9.76 8.47
C ARG A 69 17.21 9.92 8.09
N MET A 70 16.78 11.17 7.94
CA MET A 70 15.43 11.49 7.50
C MET A 70 15.36 11.79 6.01
N LYS A 71 14.25 11.38 5.39
CA LYS A 71 13.89 11.69 4.01
C LYS A 71 12.54 12.39 4.00
N ARG A 72 12.46 13.56 3.36
CA ARG A 72 11.19 14.23 3.08
C ARG A 72 10.36 13.36 2.14
N ILE A 73 9.12 13.04 2.52
CA ILE A 73 8.16 12.31 1.68
C ILE A 73 7.35 13.29 0.85
N CYS A 74 6.61 14.19 1.50
CA CYS A 74 5.76 15.18 0.85
C CYS A 74 5.33 16.26 1.85
N VAL A 75 4.84 17.37 1.32
CA VAL A 75 4.10 18.37 2.10
C VAL A 75 2.65 17.91 2.22
N TYR A 76 2.05 18.11 3.39
CA TYR A 76 0.61 17.99 3.57
C TYR A 76 0.02 19.30 4.06
N SER A 77 -1.26 19.51 3.81
CA SER A 77 -2.04 20.56 4.44
C SER A 77 -3.27 20.00 5.13
N VAL A 78 -3.73 20.73 6.14
CA VAL A 78 -4.93 20.43 6.90
C VAL A 78 -5.79 21.69 6.93
N GLU A 79 -7.04 21.56 6.47
CA GLU A 79 -8.06 22.60 6.45
C GLU A 79 -9.23 22.16 7.34
N GLY A 80 -9.64 23.03 8.27
CA GLY A 80 -10.67 22.77 9.27
C GLY A 80 -10.16 22.86 10.71
N LYS A 81 -11.10 23.04 11.65
CA LYS A 81 -10.77 23.27 13.06
C LYS A 81 -10.17 22.03 13.71
N THR A 82 -8.99 22.17 14.30
CA THR A 82 -8.36 21.16 15.17
C THR A 82 -8.15 21.77 16.56
N ARG A 83 -7.70 20.96 17.52
CA ARG A 83 -7.30 21.46 18.85
C ARG A 83 -6.15 22.48 18.79
N VAL A 84 -5.35 22.47 17.73
CA VAL A 84 -4.19 23.36 17.53
C VAL A 84 -4.39 24.38 16.41
N ASN A 85 -5.58 24.39 15.80
CA ASN A 85 -5.96 25.30 14.73
C ASN A 85 -7.44 25.70 14.89
N GLU A 86 -7.69 26.74 15.68
CA GLU A 86 -9.05 27.21 15.99
C GLU A 86 -9.71 27.98 14.84
N THR A 87 -8.90 28.65 13.99
CA THR A 87 -9.39 29.42 12.84
C THR A 87 -9.94 28.50 11.77
N GLY A 88 -9.38 27.29 11.66
CA GLY A 88 -9.71 26.31 10.62
C GLY A 88 -9.08 26.64 9.27
N GLU A 89 -8.21 27.65 9.22
CA GLU A 89 -7.44 27.99 8.03
C GLU A 89 -6.49 26.86 7.64
N GLU A 90 -6.10 26.82 6.36
CA GLU A 90 -5.18 25.80 5.88
C GLU A 90 -3.79 25.95 6.52
N SER A 91 -3.33 24.90 7.19
CA SER A 91 -2.00 24.84 7.79
C SER A 91 -1.18 23.72 7.17
N PHE A 92 0.12 23.94 6.97
CA PHE A 92 0.99 23.02 6.25
C PHE A 92 1.99 22.33 7.19
N GLY A 93 2.27 21.06 6.89
CA GLY A 93 3.32 20.30 7.53
C GLY A 93 4.14 19.50 6.53
N MET A 94 5.32 19.07 6.97
CA MET A 94 6.18 18.17 6.21
C MET A 94 6.09 16.77 6.81
N LEU A 95 5.86 15.77 5.94
CA LEU A 95 5.93 14.37 6.31
C LEU A 95 7.32 13.83 5.97
N TYR A 96 7.97 13.24 6.96
CA TYR A 96 9.26 12.59 6.86
C TYR A 96 9.16 11.09 7.03
N GLN A 97 10.15 10.40 6.47
CA GLN A 97 10.45 9.01 6.73
C GLN A 97 11.80 8.92 7.43
N ALA A 98 11.91 8.04 8.42
CA ALA A 98 13.17 7.69 9.06
C ALA A 98 13.29 6.18 9.28
N GLU A 99 14.52 5.69 9.41
CA GLU A 99 14.79 4.34 9.91
C GLU A 99 15.68 4.42 11.15
N ALA A 100 15.38 3.59 12.14
CA ALA A 100 16.15 3.51 13.38
C ALA A 100 16.32 2.05 13.84
N SER A 101 17.44 1.78 14.52
CA SER A 101 17.73 0.46 15.09
C SER A 101 17.14 0.29 16.49
N SER A 102 17.03 1.39 17.23
CA SER A 102 16.53 1.45 18.60
C SER A 102 15.96 2.83 18.90
N PHE A 103 15.05 2.87 19.86
CA PHE A 103 14.53 4.08 20.48
C PHE A 103 14.71 3.96 22.00
N LYS A 104 14.64 5.08 22.71
CA LYS A 104 14.76 5.13 24.16
C LYS A 104 13.75 6.12 24.71
N GLU A 105 12.93 5.67 25.65
CA GLU A 105 12.07 6.59 26.41
C GLU A 105 12.95 7.58 27.20
N LEU A 106 12.69 8.86 27.01
CA LEU A 106 13.42 9.91 27.69
C LEU A 106 12.75 10.24 29.04
N PRO A 107 13.52 10.33 30.14
CA PRO A 107 13.02 10.86 31.40
C PRO A 107 12.50 12.29 31.20
N GLN A 108 11.39 12.64 31.86
CA GLN A 108 10.78 13.98 31.78
C GLN A 108 10.29 14.41 30.39
N SER A 109 9.94 13.46 29.51
CA SER A 109 9.23 13.74 28.26
C SER A 109 7.72 13.88 28.48
N GLU A 110 7.05 14.67 27.63
CA GLU A 110 5.59 14.75 27.52
C GLU A 110 4.97 13.43 27.02
N ILE A 111 5.78 12.59 26.40
CA ILE A 111 5.41 11.25 25.96
C ILE A 111 5.38 10.27 27.14
N ALA A 112 4.27 9.56 27.27
CA ALA A 112 4.10 8.49 28.24
C ALA A 112 4.68 7.17 27.75
N GLU A 113 4.59 6.93 26.43
CA GLU A 113 4.88 5.63 25.86
C GLU A 113 5.30 5.73 24.40
N VAL A 114 6.31 4.95 24.01
CA VAL A 114 6.74 4.77 22.62
C VAL A 114 6.62 3.30 22.26
N ARG A 115 5.90 2.98 21.18
CA ARG A 115 5.63 1.60 20.78
C ARG A 115 5.91 1.35 19.31
N CYS A 116 6.53 0.21 19.03
CA CYS A 116 6.68 -0.32 17.68
C CYS A 116 5.48 -1.20 17.33
N MET A 117 4.77 -0.89 16.24
CA MET A 117 3.54 -1.56 15.83
C MET A 117 3.57 -1.85 14.33
N THR A 118 3.05 -3.02 13.91
CA THR A 118 3.06 -3.45 12.51
C THR A 118 1.87 -2.91 11.70
N ALA A 119 0.87 -2.38 12.40
CA ALA A 119 -0.34 -1.79 11.84
C ALA A 119 -0.64 -0.46 12.56
N LEU A 120 -1.52 0.33 11.95
CA LEU A 120 -2.00 1.58 12.53
C LEU A 120 -2.81 1.29 13.81
N PRO A 121 -2.58 2.01 14.93
CA PRO A 121 -3.38 1.88 16.14
C PRO A 121 -4.86 2.23 15.92
N GLU A 122 -5.75 1.63 16.71
CA GLU A 122 -7.19 1.92 16.64
C GLU A 122 -7.53 3.32 17.16
N ALA A 123 -6.94 3.70 18.31
CA ALA A 123 -7.16 4.99 18.96
C ALA A 123 -6.09 6.00 18.51
N LEU A 124 -6.42 6.86 17.54
CA LEU A 124 -5.47 7.83 16.97
C LEU A 124 -5.74 9.27 17.43
N THR A 125 -4.68 10.01 17.72
CA THR A 125 -4.75 11.48 17.79
C THR A 125 -5.00 11.97 16.36
N TYR A 126 -6.03 12.79 16.13
CA TYR A 126 -6.42 13.23 14.78
C TYR A 126 -6.74 12.07 13.80
N PRO A 127 -7.82 11.30 14.04
CA PRO A 127 -8.16 10.12 13.24
C PRO A 127 -8.47 10.42 11.77
N ALA A 128 -8.72 11.68 11.41
CA ALA A 128 -8.91 12.12 10.03
C ALA A 128 -7.60 12.44 9.29
N ILE A 129 -6.46 12.51 10.00
CA ILE A 129 -5.16 12.98 9.47
C ILE A 129 -4.12 11.86 9.54
N GLN A 130 -3.90 11.27 10.73
CA GLN A 130 -2.87 10.25 10.95
C GLN A 130 -2.94 9.07 9.96
N PRO A 131 -4.11 8.48 9.65
CA PRO A 131 -4.17 7.39 8.67
C PRO A 131 -3.69 7.81 7.27
N LEU A 132 -3.98 9.05 6.86
CA LEU A 132 -3.58 9.55 5.55
C LEU A 132 -2.08 9.79 5.47
N LEU A 133 -1.47 10.35 6.51
CA LEU A 133 -0.02 10.51 6.61
C LEU A 133 0.69 9.16 6.61
N PHE A 134 0.19 8.22 7.41
CA PHE A 134 0.73 6.87 7.48
C PHE A 134 0.64 6.12 6.14
N HIS A 135 -0.49 6.25 5.43
CA HIS A 135 -0.63 5.69 4.09
C HIS A 135 0.41 6.26 3.11
N MET A 136 0.68 7.56 3.17
CA MET A 136 1.71 8.18 2.32
C MET A 136 3.10 7.67 2.65
N ALA A 137 3.42 7.51 3.94
CA ALA A 137 4.69 6.95 4.38
C ALA A 137 4.89 5.50 3.94
N ILE A 138 3.87 4.64 4.09
CA ILE A 138 3.98 3.26 3.57
C ILE A 138 4.19 3.28 2.06
N LYS A 139 3.39 4.05 1.31
CA LYS A 139 3.50 4.12 -0.16
C LYS A 139 4.88 4.57 -0.63
N SER A 140 5.53 5.50 0.08
CA SER A 140 6.88 5.96 -0.28
C SER A 140 7.95 4.88 -0.10
N CYS A 141 7.65 3.81 0.64
CA CYS A 141 8.54 2.69 0.88
C CYS A 141 8.32 1.50 -0.06
N LEU A 142 7.24 1.50 -0.86
CA LEU A 142 6.89 0.37 -1.71
C LEU A 142 7.71 0.40 -3.00
N ARG A 143 8.32 -0.74 -3.33
CA ARG A 143 9.00 -1.01 -4.60
C ARG A 143 8.18 -2.00 -5.42
N TYR A 144 8.13 -1.80 -6.74
CA TYR A 144 7.41 -2.68 -7.64
C TYR A 144 8.37 -3.22 -8.69
N GLU A 145 8.31 -4.52 -8.93
CA GLU A 145 9.19 -5.18 -9.89
C GLU A 145 8.41 -6.16 -10.75
N LEU A 146 8.89 -6.33 -11.98
CA LEU A 146 8.44 -7.35 -12.92
C LEU A 146 9.59 -8.35 -13.07
N PHE A 147 9.32 -9.63 -12.88
CA PHE A 147 10.32 -10.69 -12.96
C PHE A 147 9.68 -11.99 -13.45
N ASP A 148 10.51 -12.93 -13.91
CA ASP A 148 10.07 -14.26 -14.32
C ASP A 148 10.26 -15.26 -13.18
N GLY A 149 9.21 -16.01 -12.87
CA GLY A 149 9.17 -17.00 -11.81
C GLY A 149 9.07 -16.42 -10.41
N CYS A 150 7.91 -16.60 -9.77
CA CYS A 150 7.71 -16.19 -8.39
C CYS A 150 8.43 -17.11 -7.41
N ASN A 151 9.16 -16.53 -6.45
CA ASN A 151 9.76 -17.29 -5.37
C ASN A 151 8.64 -17.97 -4.55
N PRO A 152 8.71 -19.30 -4.32
CA PRO A 152 7.68 -20.03 -3.59
C PRO A 152 7.46 -19.54 -2.16
N ASP A 153 8.53 -19.17 -1.46
CA ASP A 153 8.45 -18.77 -0.06
C ASP A 153 7.81 -17.38 0.06
N ASP A 154 8.14 -16.47 -0.85
CA ASP A 154 7.53 -15.14 -0.90
C ASP A 154 6.03 -15.22 -1.22
N SER A 155 5.64 -15.95 -2.27
CA SER A 155 4.23 -16.08 -2.65
C SER A 155 3.43 -16.81 -1.56
N ARG A 156 3.98 -17.89 -1.00
CA ARG A 156 3.36 -18.62 0.11
C ARG A 156 3.17 -17.75 1.34
N ALA A 157 4.16 -16.90 1.68
CA ALA A 157 4.07 -15.99 2.82
C ALA A 157 2.92 -14.98 2.67
N VAL A 158 2.68 -14.48 1.44
CA VAL A 158 1.54 -13.59 1.17
C VAL A 158 0.21 -14.36 1.20
N LEU A 159 0.10 -15.49 0.49
CA LEU A 159 -1.15 -16.22 0.36
C LEU A 159 -1.64 -16.82 1.69
N LYS A 160 -0.73 -17.24 2.58
CA LYS A 160 -1.10 -17.73 3.92
C LYS A 160 -1.78 -16.68 4.80
N GLN A 161 -1.59 -15.39 4.49
CA GLN A 161 -2.22 -14.27 5.20
C GLN A 161 -3.59 -13.89 4.60
N LEU A 162 -4.12 -14.71 3.70
CA LEU A 162 -5.37 -14.50 2.97
C LEU A 162 -6.25 -15.76 3.01
N PRO A 163 -6.55 -16.34 4.19
CA PRO A 163 -7.28 -17.60 4.30
C PRO A 163 -8.71 -17.53 3.74
N GLU A 164 -9.32 -16.34 3.67
CA GLU A 164 -10.65 -16.13 3.08
C GLU A 164 -10.68 -16.44 1.57
N TRP A 165 -9.54 -16.25 0.88
CA TRP A 165 -9.40 -16.56 -0.55
C TRP A 165 -8.62 -17.85 -0.80
N PHE A 166 -7.65 -18.18 0.05
CA PHE A 166 -6.67 -19.26 -0.16
C PHE A 166 -6.63 -20.26 1.00
N GLY A 167 -7.77 -20.49 1.65
CA GLY A 167 -7.88 -21.35 2.84
C GLY A 167 -7.68 -22.84 2.61
N LEU A 168 -7.73 -23.31 1.35
CA LEU A 168 -7.46 -24.71 1.00
C LEU A 168 -5.95 -24.93 0.78
N PRO A 169 -5.25 -25.72 1.63
CA PRO A 169 -3.80 -25.86 1.58
C PRO A 169 -3.28 -26.37 0.22
N ASP A 170 -3.94 -27.36 -0.37
CA ASP A 170 -3.52 -27.95 -1.65
C ASP A 170 -3.67 -26.94 -2.80
N ALA A 171 -4.76 -26.17 -2.82
CA ALA A 171 -4.97 -25.12 -3.81
C ALA A 171 -3.96 -23.97 -3.66
N LEU A 172 -3.64 -23.58 -2.41
CA LEU A 172 -2.61 -22.59 -2.13
C LEU A 172 -1.26 -23.04 -2.68
N GLU A 173 -0.86 -24.28 -2.40
CA GLU A 173 0.43 -24.80 -2.88
C GLU A 173 0.46 -24.95 -4.40
N GLU A 174 -0.66 -25.25 -5.05
CA GLU A 174 -0.77 -25.23 -6.50
C GLU A 174 -0.48 -23.82 -7.06
N TYR A 175 -1.08 -22.77 -6.48
CA TYR A 175 -0.79 -21.39 -6.87
C TYR A 175 0.69 -21.05 -6.71
N VAL A 176 1.29 -21.46 -5.58
CA VAL A 176 2.71 -21.24 -5.28
C VAL A 176 3.61 -21.93 -6.31
N GLN A 177 3.38 -23.21 -6.62
CA GLN A 177 4.22 -23.95 -7.55
C GLN A 177 4.06 -23.47 -8.99
N LYS A 178 2.83 -23.25 -9.45
CA LYS A 178 2.59 -22.78 -10.83
C LYS A 178 3.12 -21.36 -11.07
N SER A 179 3.10 -20.49 -10.05
CA SER A 179 3.63 -19.13 -10.18
C SER A 179 5.14 -19.07 -10.44
N ARG A 180 5.89 -20.16 -10.19
CA ARG A 180 7.34 -20.26 -10.50
C ARG A 180 7.65 -20.25 -11.99
N GLU A 181 6.67 -20.56 -12.82
CA GLU A 181 6.81 -20.63 -14.28
C GLU A 181 6.21 -19.40 -14.96
N MET A 182 5.72 -18.44 -14.16
CA MET A 182 4.93 -17.31 -14.63
C MET A 182 5.68 -16.00 -14.46
N LYS A 183 5.46 -15.10 -15.41
CA LYS A 183 5.84 -13.71 -15.26
C LYS A 183 5.01 -13.09 -14.13
N THR A 184 5.66 -12.40 -13.21
CA THR A 184 5.06 -11.92 -11.97
C THR A 184 5.39 -10.45 -11.75
N VAL A 185 4.38 -9.68 -11.32
CA VAL A 185 4.55 -8.35 -10.76
C VAL A 185 4.56 -8.47 -9.25
N GLY A 186 5.67 -8.13 -8.60
CA GLY A 186 5.80 -8.08 -7.15
C GLY A 186 5.75 -6.66 -6.59
N CYS A 187 5.17 -6.51 -5.40
CA CYS A 187 5.19 -5.32 -4.57
C CYS A 187 5.95 -5.65 -3.28
N TYR A 188 6.98 -4.88 -2.98
CA TYR A 188 7.89 -5.11 -1.87
C TYR A 188 7.86 -3.95 -0.90
N PHE A 189 7.85 -4.27 0.38
CA PHE A 189 8.23 -3.35 1.45
C PHE A 189 9.62 -3.78 1.94
N LYS A 190 10.62 -2.93 1.73
CA LYS A 190 12.04 -3.31 1.88
C LYS A 190 12.36 -4.56 1.05
N ASN A 191 12.71 -5.67 1.71
CA ASN A 191 13.03 -6.95 1.09
C ASN A 191 11.89 -7.97 1.16
N TYR A 192 10.76 -7.61 1.77
CA TYR A 192 9.62 -8.51 1.95
C TYR A 192 8.59 -8.29 0.86
N MET A 193 8.19 -9.36 0.17
CA MET A 193 7.06 -9.27 -0.75
C MET A 193 5.76 -9.13 0.04
N VAL A 194 5.04 -8.04 -0.21
CA VAL A 194 3.79 -7.69 0.49
C VAL A 194 2.56 -7.76 -0.41
N GLY A 195 2.78 -8.00 -1.70
CA GLY A 195 1.75 -8.38 -2.65
C GLY A 195 2.34 -8.75 -3.99
N PHE A 196 1.61 -9.53 -4.78
CA PHE A 196 2.05 -9.96 -6.10
C PHE A 196 0.87 -10.30 -7.02
N LEU A 197 1.16 -10.41 -8.30
CA LEU A 197 0.25 -10.84 -9.36
C LEU A 197 1.03 -11.66 -10.39
N SER A 198 0.63 -12.91 -10.63
CA SER A 198 1.26 -13.78 -11.63
C SER A 198 0.39 -13.93 -12.88
N LEU A 199 1.02 -13.86 -14.06
CA LEU A 199 0.40 -13.92 -15.37
C LEU A 199 0.63 -15.27 -16.04
N LYS A 200 -0.45 -15.93 -16.44
CA LYS A 200 -0.43 -17.19 -17.19
C LYS A 200 -0.88 -16.95 -18.63
N LYS A 201 -0.08 -17.36 -19.61
CA LYS A 201 -0.53 -17.43 -21.01
C LYS A 201 -1.53 -18.57 -21.17
N THR A 202 -2.72 -18.29 -21.68
CA THR A 202 -3.79 -19.29 -21.85
C THR A 202 -4.15 -19.55 -23.30
N SER A 203 -3.82 -18.63 -24.20
CA SER A 203 -3.98 -18.82 -25.64
C SER A 203 -2.96 -17.96 -26.41
N PRO A 204 -2.94 -18.03 -27.76
CA PRO A 204 -2.16 -17.09 -28.57
C PRO A 204 -2.55 -15.61 -28.42
N LYS A 205 -3.73 -15.31 -27.87
CA LYS A 205 -4.27 -13.94 -27.76
C LYS A 205 -4.63 -13.51 -26.34
N ALA A 206 -4.53 -14.40 -25.35
CA ALA A 206 -5.00 -14.13 -23.99
C ALA A 206 -3.98 -14.53 -22.94
N MET A 207 -3.91 -13.68 -21.90
CA MET A 207 -3.30 -14.00 -20.62
C MET A 207 -4.36 -13.99 -19.53
N GLU A 208 -4.07 -14.69 -18.45
CA GLU A 208 -4.88 -14.77 -17.24
C GLU A 208 -4.10 -14.17 -16.07
N VAL A 209 -4.78 -13.37 -15.25
CA VAL A 209 -4.35 -13.10 -13.89
C VAL A 209 -4.57 -14.39 -13.11
N TYR A 210 -3.53 -15.22 -13.02
CA TYR A 210 -3.63 -16.57 -12.47
C TYR A 210 -3.81 -16.55 -10.96
N VAL A 211 -3.05 -15.70 -10.28
CA VAL A 211 -3.19 -15.43 -8.86
C VAL A 211 -2.81 -13.99 -8.57
N MET A 212 -3.47 -13.38 -7.60
CA MET A 212 -3.14 -12.07 -7.07
C MET A 212 -3.39 -12.08 -5.56
N GLY A 213 -2.40 -11.64 -4.79
CA GLY A 213 -2.49 -11.57 -3.34
C GLY A 213 -1.81 -10.31 -2.83
N ILE A 214 -2.41 -9.63 -1.85
CA ILE A 214 -1.85 -8.46 -1.17
C ILE A 214 -2.18 -8.62 0.31
N LEU A 215 -1.22 -8.36 1.19
CA LEU A 215 -1.45 -8.45 2.64
C LEU A 215 -2.65 -7.58 3.08
N PRO A 216 -3.57 -8.09 3.94
CA PRO A 216 -4.81 -7.40 4.31
C PRO A 216 -4.63 -5.97 4.80
N GLN A 217 -3.61 -5.73 5.63
CA GLN A 217 -3.30 -4.41 6.19
C GLN A 217 -2.85 -3.38 5.15
N LEU A 218 -2.56 -3.80 3.91
CA LEU A 218 -2.19 -2.93 2.80
C LEU A 218 -3.30 -2.80 1.73
N HIS A 219 -4.48 -3.37 2.00
CA HIS A 219 -5.64 -3.19 1.14
C HIS A 219 -6.06 -1.72 1.10
N ARG A 220 -6.77 -1.33 0.04
CA ARG A 220 -7.27 0.05 -0.17
C ARG A 220 -6.17 1.13 -0.27
N MET A 221 -4.89 0.74 -0.35
CA MET A 221 -3.78 1.67 -0.58
C MET A 221 -3.45 1.88 -2.07
N GLY A 222 -4.21 1.28 -2.99
CA GLY A 222 -3.97 1.38 -4.44
C GLY A 222 -2.88 0.44 -4.99
N ILE A 223 -2.33 -0.44 -4.15
CA ILE A 223 -1.34 -1.46 -4.55
C ILE A 223 -1.91 -2.36 -5.63
N GLY A 224 -3.12 -2.88 -5.45
CA GLY A 224 -3.74 -3.77 -6.43
C GLY A 224 -3.96 -3.12 -7.79
N THR A 225 -4.39 -1.85 -7.80
CA THR A 225 -4.49 -1.05 -9.03
C THR A 225 -3.13 -0.91 -9.72
N ARG A 226 -2.05 -0.70 -8.96
CA ARG A 226 -0.70 -0.58 -9.53
C ARG A 226 -0.18 -1.90 -10.08
N LEU A 227 -0.35 -3.01 -9.35
CA LEU A 227 -0.03 -4.37 -9.82
C LEU A 227 -0.76 -4.68 -11.12
N MET A 228 -2.07 -4.43 -11.16
CA MET A 228 -2.89 -4.68 -12.35
C MET A 228 -2.46 -3.80 -13.54
N ARG A 229 -2.18 -2.51 -13.34
CA ARG A 229 -1.69 -1.65 -14.43
C ARG A 229 -0.35 -2.12 -15.00
N MET A 230 0.57 -2.60 -14.15
CA MET A 230 1.82 -3.18 -14.62
C MET A 230 1.60 -4.48 -15.38
N ALA A 231 0.65 -5.31 -14.92
CA ALA A 231 0.26 -6.52 -15.62
C ALA A 231 -0.35 -6.20 -17.00
N GLU A 232 -1.24 -5.21 -17.10
CA GLU A 232 -1.82 -4.74 -18.37
C GLU A 232 -0.74 -4.26 -19.35
N GLN A 233 0.25 -3.48 -18.86
CA GLN A 233 1.39 -3.06 -19.68
C GLN A 233 2.21 -4.24 -20.21
N GLU A 234 2.32 -5.32 -19.43
CA GLU A 234 3.03 -6.51 -19.86
C GLU A 234 2.25 -7.33 -20.88
N VAL A 235 0.93 -7.40 -20.72
CA VAL A 235 0.01 -8.02 -21.69
C VAL A 235 0.05 -7.25 -23.02
N GLU A 236 0.09 -5.91 -22.98
CA GLU A 236 0.30 -5.06 -24.16
C GLU A 236 1.64 -5.34 -24.85
N LYS A 237 2.74 -5.38 -24.10
CA LYS A 237 4.09 -5.68 -24.64
C LYS A 237 4.17 -7.06 -25.27
N ALA A 238 3.48 -8.04 -24.70
CA ALA A 238 3.39 -9.40 -25.23
C ALA A 238 2.45 -9.52 -26.44
N ALA A 239 1.90 -8.41 -26.96
CA ALA A 239 0.94 -8.37 -28.06
C ALA A 239 -0.26 -9.31 -27.84
N MET A 240 -0.77 -9.35 -26.61
CA MET A 240 -2.00 -10.06 -26.27
C MET A 240 -3.20 -9.12 -26.38
N GLN A 241 -4.37 -9.66 -26.74
CA GLN A 241 -5.61 -8.90 -26.95
C GLN A 241 -6.52 -8.89 -25.72
N TYR A 242 -6.40 -9.92 -24.87
CA TYR A 242 -7.30 -10.13 -23.75
C TYR A 242 -6.53 -10.44 -22.47
N LEU A 243 -7.01 -9.85 -21.37
CA LEU A 243 -6.65 -10.27 -20.02
C LEU A 243 -7.91 -10.85 -19.37
N GLN A 244 -7.81 -12.05 -18.83
CA GLN A 244 -8.91 -12.72 -18.15
C GLN A 244 -8.61 -12.97 -16.68
N VAL A 245 -9.65 -13.14 -15.89
CA VAL A 245 -9.56 -13.60 -14.51
C VAL A 245 -10.72 -14.51 -14.16
N LYS A 246 -10.49 -15.43 -13.24
CA LYS A 246 -11.49 -16.31 -12.67
C LYS A 246 -11.70 -15.95 -11.21
N THR A 247 -12.95 -15.81 -10.79
CA THR A 247 -13.30 -15.49 -9.41
C THR A 247 -14.62 -16.17 -9.04
N LEU A 248 -14.96 -16.23 -7.75
CA LEU A 248 -16.25 -16.78 -7.32
C LEU A 248 -17.39 -15.92 -7.85
N SER A 249 -18.44 -16.57 -8.35
CA SER A 249 -19.60 -15.85 -8.88
C SER A 249 -20.26 -14.99 -7.80
N PRO A 250 -20.66 -13.74 -8.12
CA PRO A 250 -21.36 -12.88 -7.17
C PRO A 250 -22.73 -13.45 -6.73
N LYS A 251 -23.23 -14.50 -7.39
CA LYS A 251 -24.44 -15.24 -6.98
C LYS A 251 -24.30 -15.86 -5.59
N VAL A 252 -23.09 -16.23 -5.17
CA VAL A 252 -22.84 -16.87 -3.87
C VAL A 252 -22.94 -15.86 -2.70
N GLN A 253 -22.89 -14.55 -2.98
CA GLN A 253 -22.96 -13.47 -1.96
C GLN A 253 -21.87 -13.54 -0.89
N ASP A 254 -20.72 -14.16 -1.21
CA ASP A 254 -19.55 -14.16 -0.33
C ASP A 254 -18.96 -12.74 -0.21
N PRO A 255 -18.83 -12.18 1.01
CA PRO A 255 -18.39 -10.80 1.20
C PRO A 255 -16.98 -10.48 0.65
N ASP A 256 -16.07 -11.44 0.70
CA ASP A 256 -14.67 -11.23 0.30
C ASP A 256 -14.50 -11.37 -1.22
N TYR A 257 -15.22 -12.30 -1.84
CA TYR A 257 -15.27 -12.41 -3.28
C TYR A 257 -16.10 -11.31 -3.94
N LEU A 258 -17.11 -10.74 -3.29
CA LEU A 258 -17.79 -9.54 -3.78
C LEU A 258 -16.83 -8.33 -3.86
N LYS A 259 -15.91 -8.18 -2.90
CA LYS A 259 -14.85 -7.16 -2.97
C LYS A 259 -13.92 -7.40 -4.16
N THR A 260 -13.54 -8.65 -4.40
CA THR A 260 -12.70 -9.08 -5.54
C THR A 260 -13.39 -8.80 -6.87
N TYR A 261 -14.65 -9.19 -7.01
CA TYR A 261 -15.47 -8.94 -8.19
C TYR A 261 -15.57 -7.43 -8.49
N ALA A 262 -15.94 -6.63 -7.48
CA ALA A 262 -16.01 -5.17 -7.62
C ALA A 262 -14.64 -4.52 -7.91
N PHE A 263 -13.53 -5.14 -7.49
CA PHE A 263 -12.19 -4.70 -7.87
C PHE A 263 -11.93 -4.90 -9.37
N TYR A 264 -12.23 -6.07 -9.91
CA TYR A 264 -12.04 -6.34 -11.35
C TYR A 264 -12.97 -5.49 -12.22
N GLU A 265 -14.23 -5.27 -11.84
CA GLU A 265 -15.13 -4.36 -12.55
C GLU A 265 -14.56 -2.94 -12.63
N ARG A 266 -14.05 -2.39 -11.51
CA ARG A 266 -13.40 -1.06 -11.50
C ARG A 266 -12.13 -1.01 -12.35
N MET A 267 -11.45 -2.14 -12.54
CA MET A 267 -10.30 -2.25 -13.44
C MET A 267 -10.72 -2.39 -14.91
N GLY A 268 -12.02 -2.48 -15.21
CA GLY A 268 -12.56 -2.56 -16.57
C GLY A 268 -12.70 -3.98 -17.11
N PHE A 269 -12.72 -4.99 -16.23
CA PHE A 269 -13.12 -6.34 -16.62
C PHE A 269 -14.64 -6.44 -16.69
N CYS A 270 -15.14 -7.13 -17.71
CA CYS A 270 -16.55 -7.45 -17.88
C CYS A 270 -16.79 -8.93 -17.57
N PRO A 271 -17.90 -9.29 -16.88
CA PRO A 271 -18.28 -10.69 -16.72
C PRO A 271 -18.61 -11.30 -18.10
N LEU A 272 -18.01 -12.44 -18.42
CA LEU A 272 -18.22 -13.13 -19.70
C LEU A 272 -19.17 -14.31 -19.54
N GLU A 273 -18.85 -15.22 -18.62
CA GLU A 273 -19.57 -16.48 -18.45
C GLU A 273 -19.40 -17.01 -17.02
N VAL A 274 -20.37 -17.77 -16.52
CA VAL A 274 -20.25 -18.55 -15.28
C VAL A 274 -20.02 -20.01 -15.65
N LEU A 275 -18.87 -20.55 -15.26
CA LEU A 275 -18.39 -21.88 -15.63
C LEU A 275 -18.52 -22.87 -14.46
N PRO A 276 -18.86 -24.14 -14.72
CA PRO A 276 -18.84 -25.22 -13.74
C PRO A 276 -17.41 -25.78 -13.58
N LEU A 277 -16.45 -24.94 -13.19
CA LEU A 277 -15.03 -25.30 -13.15
C LEU A 277 -14.56 -25.90 -11.82
N TRP A 278 -15.17 -25.47 -10.71
CA TRP A 278 -14.80 -25.92 -9.36
C TRP A 278 -15.80 -26.97 -8.87
N ASP A 279 -16.80 -26.55 -8.10
CA ASP A 279 -17.92 -27.40 -7.65
C ASP A 279 -19.25 -26.65 -7.77
N GLU A 280 -20.37 -27.33 -7.52
CA GLU A 280 -21.73 -26.77 -7.64
C GLU A 280 -21.99 -25.59 -6.69
N TRP A 281 -21.28 -25.52 -5.57
CA TRP A 281 -21.41 -24.48 -4.56
C TRP A 281 -20.51 -23.28 -4.85
N ASN A 282 -19.48 -23.48 -5.68
CA ASN A 282 -18.49 -22.50 -6.05
C ASN A 282 -18.50 -22.22 -7.57
N PRO A 283 -19.59 -21.66 -8.14
CA PRO A 283 -19.65 -21.31 -9.55
C PRO A 283 -18.57 -20.28 -9.92
N CYS A 284 -17.79 -20.58 -10.96
CA CYS A 284 -16.64 -19.76 -11.36
C CYS A 284 -17.08 -18.67 -12.34
N GLN A 285 -16.98 -17.40 -11.96
CA GLN A 285 -17.18 -16.28 -12.85
C GLN A 285 -15.89 -16.01 -13.64
N LEU A 286 -15.95 -16.22 -14.95
CA LEU A 286 -14.94 -15.74 -15.90
C LEU A 286 -15.22 -14.27 -16.22
N MET A 287 -14.21 -13.42 -16.05
CA MET A 287 -14.25 -12.01 -16.43
C MET A 287 -13.13 -11.72 -17.42
N VAL A 288 -13.39 -10.85 -18.40
CA VAL A 288 -12.44 -10.52 -19.47
C VAL A 288 -12.35 -9.01 -19.65
N LYS A 289 -11.14 -8.53 -19.90
CA LYS A 289 -10.84 -7.17 -20.31
C LYS A 289 -10.15 -7.20 -21.67
N TYR A 290 -10.65 -6.39 -22.61
CA TYR A 290 -9.96 -6.13 -23.87
C TYR A 290 -8.79 -5.18 -23.64
N ILE A 291 -7.62 -5.54 -24.15
CA ILE A 291 -6.40 -4.74 -24.10
C ILE A 291 -6.18 -4.15 -25.48
N ALA A 292 -6.39 -2.83 -25.60
CA ALA A 292 -6.25 -2.13 -26.86
C ALA A 292 -4.79 -2.17 -27.34
N MET A 293 -4.56 -2.80 -28.49
CA MET A 293 -3.25 -2.80 -29.13
C MET A 293 -2.96 -1.41 -29.70
N LYS A 294 -1.88 -0.76 -29.27
CA LYS A 294 -1.34 0.39 -30.01
C LYS A 294 -0.83 -0.14 -31.35
N GLN A 295 -1.45 0.26 -32.45
CA GLN A 295 -0.95 -0.04 -33.79
C GLN A 295 0.49 0.49 -33.89
N GLN A 296 1.47 -0.38 -34.13
CA GLN A 296 2.77 0.08 -34.60
C GLN A 296 2.54 0.75 -35.97
N PRO A 297 3.06 1.96 -36.22
CA PRO A 297 2.99 2.55 -37.53
C PRO A 297 3.62 1.56 -38.51
N ALA A 298 2.87 1.22 -39.56
CA ALA A 298 3.33 0.29 -40.58
C ALA A 298 4.71 0.74 -41.06
N LEU A 299 5.71 -0.12 -40.88
CA LEU A 299 6.99 0.03 -41.56
C LEU A 299 6.69 0.13 -43.06
N CYS A 300 6.85 1.32 -43.63
CA CYS A 300 6.88 1.52 -45.07
C CYS A 300 7.88 0.51 -45.62
N LYS A 301 7.38 -0.48 -46.37
CA LYS A 301 8.24 -1.34 -47.17
C LYS A 301 8.88 -0.49 -48.28
N PRO A 302 10.16 -0.75 -48.62
CA PRO A 302 10.90 0.03 -49.62
C PRO A 302 10.29 -0.06 -51.01
#